data_AF-A0AAV1D2A5-F1
#
_entry.id   AF-A0AAV1D2A5-F1
#
_cell.length_a   1.000
_cell.length_b   1.000
_cell.length_c   1.000
_cell.angle_alpha   90.00
_cell.angle_beta   90.00
_cell.angle_gamma   90.00
#
_symmetry.space_group_name_H-M   'P 1'
#
loop_
_entity.id
_entity.type
_entity.pdbx_description
1 polymer ?
#
loop_
_entity_poly.entity_id
_entity_poly.type
_entity_poly.pdbx_seq_one_letter_code
_entity_poly.pdbx_strand_id
1 'polypeptide(L)'
;MTPGMLLSGLDFVKCLDSDVVLKILSCLDDPADLVRASLVSHAWRDFVIANDLSKQLCVKWFPQLSNVVYVTDPTSKFSSSIEVEIRLRDHKVYAYLLHALTKLNPAPIECIKEAFSASSTDRYPAESIVHTLDPVVRGVPFWSYWSSKGRNDPSIPETLIYKLKSNFCVISEIGVEPFEASYQTGRPIYSARSVKFRMGHPKSKMEVKSSLSILLQEPADDEFIWTYTSPEFPMAQETRMQHFKLPEPVLCIGGYVLIELLGRVQTQASDGLYYICISHVKVLGRPLSPAFDVEVIEPSSSGKFVLQYFPDALQERRLQFHEIQSPFSDEQYGFD
;
A
#
# COMPACT_ATOMS: atom_id res chain seq x y z
N MET A 1 11.96 -67.59 -3.79
CA MET A 1 11.86 -66.63 -2.67
C MET A 1 12.04 -65.25 -3.26
N THR A 2 11.02 -64.42 -3.09
CA THR A 2 10.84 -63.09 -3.70
C THR A 2 11.89 -62.09 -3.20
N PRO A 3 12.40 -61.20 -4.08
CA PRO A 3 13.22 -60.07 -3.65
C PRO A 3 12.33 -59.09 -2.89
N GLY A 4 12.83 -58.60 -1.76
CA GLY A 4 12.14 -57.60 -0.94
C GLY A 4 11.84 -56.34 -1.75
N MET A 5 10.54 -56.05 -1.92
CA MET A 5 10.08 -54.72 -2.27
C MET A 5 10.51 -53.78 -1.15
N LEU A 6 11.52 -52.95 -1.41
CA LEU A 6 11.73 -51.71 -0.68
C LEU A 6 10.41 -50.94 -0.72
N LEU A 7 9.75 -50.80 0.43
CA LEU A 7 8.63 -49.87 0.60
C LEU A 7 9.17 -48.49 0.26
N SER A 8 8.87 -48.02 -0.96
CA SER A 8 8.96 -46.61 -1.30
C SER A 8 8.21 -45.83 -0.22
N GLY A 9 8.87 -44.85 0.41
CA GLY A 9 8.29 -44.08 1.50
C GLY A 9 6.87 -43.65 1.18
N LEU A 10 5.92 -44.10 2.01
CA LEU A 10 4.50 -43.78 1.87
C LEU A 10 4.32 -42.26 2.04
N ASP A 11 3.65 -41.64 1.07
CA ASP A 11 3.40 -40.20 1.10
C ASP A 11 2.25 -39.89 2.07
N PHE A 12 2.53 -39.05 3.07
CA PHE A 12 1.56 -38.59 4.07
C PHE A 12 0.23 -38.14 3.46
N VAL A 13 0.26 -37.39 2.36
CA VAL A 13 -0.95 -36.86 1.68
C VAL A 13 -1.80 -37.99 1.10
N LYS A 14 -1.18 -39.12 0.76
CA LYS A 14 -1.87 -40.31 0.23
C LYS A 14 -2.37 -41.26 1.32
N CYS A 15 -1.90 -41.09 2.56
CA CYS A 15 -2.20 -41.99 3.67
C CYS A 15 -3.37 -41.53 4.54
N LEU A 16 -3.79 -40.28 4.42
CA LEU A 16 -4.86 -39.67 5.20
C LEU A 16 -6.01 -39.21 4.31
N ASP A 17 -7.19 -39.07 4.91
CA ASP A 17 -8.34 -38.45 4.24
C ASP A 17 -8.01 -37.01 3.85
N SER A 18 -8.45 -36.60 2.65
CA SER A 18 -8.19 -35.26 2.11
C SER A 18 -8.60 -34.13 3.06
N ASP A 19 -9.73 -34.29 3.77
CA ASP A 19 -10.20 -33.29 4.75
C ASP A 19 -9.24 -33.11 5.93
N VAL A 20 -8.58 -34.20 6.35
CA VAL A 20 -7.59 -34.17 7.43
C VAL A 20 -6.31 -33.52 6.95
N VAL A 21 -5.85 -33.88 5.75
CA VAL A 21 -4.67 -33.26 5.12
C VAL A 21 -4.89 -31.76 4.95
N LEU A 22 -6.06 -31.35 4.45
CA LEU A 22 -6.42 -29.96 4.27
C LEU A 22 -6.35 -29.20 5.60
N LYS A 23 -6.98 -29.71 6.66
CA LYS A 23 -6.92 -29.09 8.00
C LYS A 23 -5.49 -28.92 8.49
N ILE A 24 -4.64 -29.92 8.30
CA ILE A 24 -3.24 -29.89 8.75
C ILE A 24 -2.45 -28.83 7.96
N LEU A 25 -2.57 -28.81 6.63
CA LEU A 25 -1.84 -27.86 5.80
C LEU A 25 -2.39 -26.42 5.92
N SER A 26 -3.68 -26.24 6.21
CA SER A 26 -4.27 -24.93 6.50
C SER A 26 -3.80 -24.33 7.83
N CYS A 27 -3.10 -25.10 8.69
CA CYS A 27 -2.42 -24.57 9.87
C CYS A 27 -1.05 -23.95 9.57
N LEU A 28 -0.54 -24.07 8.33
CA LEU A 28 0.73 -23.46 7.93
C LEU A 28 0.52 -21.96 7.70
N ASP A 29 0.90 -21.16 8.70
CA ASP A 29 0.72 -19.71 8.70
C ASP A 29 1.94 -18.94 8.18
N ASP A 30 3.11 -19.57 8.13
CA ASP A 30 4.31 -19.02 7.48
C ASP A 30 4.28 -19.35 5.97
N PRO A 31 4.34 -18.35 5.09
CA PRO A 31 4.48 -18.54 3.66
C PRO A 31 5.62 -19.45 3.25
N ALA A 32 6.74 -19.40 3.98
CA ALA A 32 7.89 -20.24 3.71
C ALA A 32 7.58 -21.71 4.04
N ASP A 33 6.75 -22.00 5.04
CA ASP A 33 6.30 -23.35 5.34
C ASP A 33 5.44 -23.94 4.22
N LEU A 34 4.55 -23.14 3.63
CA LEU A 34 3.72 -23.60 2.53
C LEU A 34 4.54 -23.91 1.26
N VAL A 35 5.57 -23.11 1.00
CA VAL A 35 6.54 -23.38 -0.06
C VAL A 35 7.34 -24.65 0.24
N ARG A 36 7.85 -24.81 1.47
CA ARG A 36 8.57 -26.01 1.91
C ARG A 36 7.70 -27.27 1.79
N ALA A 37 6.44 -27.19 2.20
CA ALA A 37 5.45 -28.26 2.08
C ALA A 37 5.31 -28.72 0.61
N SER A 38 5.27 -27.75 -0.32
CA SER A 38 5.21 -28.03 -1.77
C SER A 38 6.48 -28.64 -2.36
N LEU A 39 7.59 -28.68 -1.61
CA LEU A 39 8.86 -29.30 -2.02
C LEU A 39 9.04 -30.72 -1.49
N VAL A 40 8.17 -31.19 -0.58
CA VAL A 40 8.26 -32.53 0.03
C VAL A 40 8.07 -33.63 -1.01
N SER A 41 7.02 -33.52 -1.84
CA SER A 41 6.73 -34.45 -2.92
C SER A 41 5.80 -33.82 -3.96
N HIS A 42 5.65 -34.49 -5.12
CA HIS A 42 4.64 -34.10 -6.11
C HIS A 42 3.22 -34.14 -5.53
N ALA A 43 2.88 -35.11 -4.67
CA ALA A 43 1.53 -35.21 -4.12
C ALA A 43 1.21 -34.04 -3.18
N TRP A 44 2.18 -33.61 -2.36
CA TRP A 44 2.03 -32.41 -1.52
C TRP A 44 1.83 -31.16 -2.36
N ARG A 45 2.69 -30.98 -3.37
CA ARG A 45 2.57 -29.85 -4.30
C ARG A 45 1.21 -29.80 -4.98
N ASP A 46 0.78 -30.93 -5.55
CA ASP A 46 -0.50 -31.03 -6.25
C ASP A 46 -1.68 -30.77 -5.29
N PHE A 47 -1.59 -31.24 -4.05
CA PHE A 47 -2.61 -30.99 -3.03
C PHE A 47 -2.69 -29.51 -2.64
N VAL A 48 -1.54 -28.85 -2.43
CA VAL A 48 -1.46 -27.41 -2.12
C VAL A 48 -2.07 -26.57 -3.25
N ILE A 49 -1.78 -26.92 -4.51
CA ILE A 49 -2.32 -26.24 -5.70
C ILE A 49 -3.82 -26.52 -5.84
N ALA A 50 -4.24 -27.79 -5.71
CA ALA A 50 -5.63 -28.19 -5.90
C ALA A 50 -6.58 -27.54 -4.89
N ASN A 51 -6.09 -27.19 -3.70
CA ASN A 51 -6.86 -26.57 -2.62
C ASN A 51 -6.59 -25.07 -2.43
N ASP A 52 -5.88 -24.42 -3.36
CA ASP A 52 -5.63 -22.96 -3.33
C ASP A 52 -5.00 -22.43 -2.03
N LEU A 53 -4.17 -23.23 -1.35
CA LEU A 53 -3.70 -22.86 0.00
C LEU A 53 -2.91 -21.54 0.04
N SER A 54 -2.14 -21.24 -1.02
CA SER A 54 -1.42 -19.96 -1.13
C SER A 54 -2.37 -18.77 -1.18
N LYS A 55 -3.51 -18.92 -1.88
CA LYS A 55 -4.56 -17.90 -1.94
C LYS A 55 -5.24 -17.77 -0.58
N GLN A 56 -5.58 -18.88 0.06
CA GLN A 56 -6.22 -18.87 1.38
C GLN A 56 -5.33 -18.14 2.41
N LEU A 57 -4.03 -18.39 2.42
CA LEU A 57 -3.09 -17.72 3.32
C LEU A 57 -2.97 -16.22 3.01
N CYS A 58 -2.89 -15.84 1.73
CA CYS A 58 -2.96 -14.43 1.32
C CYS A 58 -4.23 -13.73 1.81
N VAL A 59 -5.41 -14.37 1.66
CA VAL A 59 -6.70 -13.83 2.12
C VAL A 59 -6.77 -13.75 3.64
N LYS A 60 -6.16 -14.71 4.36
CA LYS A 60 -6.05 -14.66 5.83
C LYS A 60 -5.26 -13.45 6.29
N TRP A 61 -4.18 -13.09 5.58
CA TRP A 61 -3.35 -11.93 5.91
C TRP A 61 -3.98 -10.61 5.47
N PHE A 62 -4.59 -10.60 4.29
CA PHE A 62 -5.23 -9.43 3.69
C PHE A 62 -6.60 -9.83 3.15
N PRO A 63 -7.67 -9.72 3.96
CA PRO A 63 -9.01 -10.13 3.57
C PRO A 63 -9.51 -9.51 2.26
N GLN A 64 -9.01 -8.32 1.89
CA GLN A 64 -9.37 -7.64 0.65
C GLN A 64 -9.02 -8.46 -0.61
N LEU A 65 -8.06 -9.39 -0.52
CA LEU A 65 -7.69 -10.28 -1.62
C LEU A 65 -8.79 -11.30 -1.97
N SER A 66 -9.82 -11.48 -1.14
CA SER A 66 -11.00 -12.30 -1.50
C SER A 66 -11.76 -11.73 -2.71
N ASN A 67 -11.58 -10.44 -3.00
CA ASN A 67 -12.27 -9.75 -4.08
C ASN A 67 -11.55 -9.87 -5.45
N VAL A 68 -10.43 -10.60 -5.51
CA VAL A 68 -9.76 -10.89 -6.79
C VAL A 68 -10.65 -11.78 -7.65
N VAL A 69 -11.05 -11.29 -8.82
CA VAL A 69 -11.91 -12.03 -9.76
C VAL A 69 -11.11 -13.02 -10.57
N TYR A 70 -9.97 -12.58 -11.10
CA TYR A 70 -9.01 -13.43 -11.78
C TYR A 70 -7.61 -12.82 -11.70
N VAL A 71 -6.63 -13.66 -12.03
CA VAL A 71 -5.22 -13.30 -12.05
C VAL A 71 -4.73 -13.24 -13.49
N THR A 72 -3.89 -12.27 -13.82
CA THR A 72 -3.17 -12.23 -15.11
C THR A 72 -1.68 -12.48 -14.91
N ASP A 73 -1.11 -13.31 -15.78
CA ASP A 73 0.33 -13.55 -15.89
C ASP A 73 0.66 -13.59 -17.39
N PRO A 74 1.31 -12.55 -17.96
CA PRO A 74 1.58 -12.47 -19.39
C PRO A 74 2.59 -13.53 -19.87
N THR A 75 3.36 -14.15 -18.97
CA THR A 75 4.28 -15.26 -19.30
C THR A 75 3.59 -16.61 -19.34
N SER A 76 2.34 -16.67 -18.86
CA SER A 76 1.52 -17.86 -18.89
C SER A 76 1.16 -18.21 -20.34
N LYS A 77 1.82 -19.23 -20.90
CA LYS A 77 1.48 -19.82 -22.20
C LYS A 77 0.16 -20.61 -22.18
N PHE A 78 -0.48 -20.70 -21.02
CA PHE A 78 -1.72 -21.44 -20.82
C PHE A 78 -2.87 -20.72 -21.52
N SER A 79 -3.45 -21.39 -22.53
CA SER A 79 -4.74 -20.96 -23.09
C SER A 79 -5.77 -21.05 -21.97
N SER A 80 -6.66 -20.07 -21.83
CA SER A 80 -7.57 -19.88 -20.70
C SER A 80 -8.68 -20.95 -20.55
N SER A 81 -8.47 -22.21 -20.95
CA SER A 81 -9.51 -23.24 -21.04
C SER A 81 -9.38 -24.43 -20.08
N ILE A 82 -8.22 -24.65 -19.45
CA ILE A 82 -8.01 -25.81 -18.56
C ILE A 82 -7.96 -25.35 -17.09
N GLU A 83 -8.90 -25.85 -16.28
CA GLU A 83 -9.01 -25.52 -14.83
C GLU A 83 -7.71 -25.78 -14.06
N VAL A 84 -7.00 -26.85 -14.39
CA VAL A 84 -5.70 -27.19 -13.79
C VAL A 84 -4.65 -26.12 -14.07
N GLU A 85 -4.61 -25.58 -15.30
CA GLU A 85 -3.67 -24.53 -15.68
C GLU A 85 -3.96 -23.20 -14.95
N ILE A 86 -5.25 -22.90 -14.73
CA ILE A 86 -5.69 -21.74 -13.93
C ILE A 86 -5.20 -21.88 -12.49
N ARG A 87 -5.41 -23.04 -11.85
CA ARG A 87 -4.96 -23.27 -10.46
C ARG A 87 -3.44 -23.21 -10.35
N LEU A 88 -2.70 -23.74 -11.33
CA LEU A 88 -1.24 -23.64 -11.37
C LEU A 88 -0.75 -22.19 -11.46
N ARG A 89 -1.35 -21.39 -12.34
CA ARG A 89 -1.05 -19.97 -12.48
C ARG A 89 -1.37 -19.23 -11.18
N ASP A 90 -2.57 -19.41 -10.63
CA ASP A 90 -3.01 -18.71 -9.45
C ASP A 90 -2.14 -19.08 -8.24
N HIS A 91 -1.85 -20.37 -8.03
CA HIS A 91 -0.92 -20.81 -6.99
C HIS A 91 0.44 -20.13 -7.12
N LYS A 92 1.02 -20.09 -8.33
CA LYS A 92 2.29 -19.39 -8.60
C LYS A 92 2.19 -17.93 -8.19
N VAL A 93 1.19 -17.20 -8.68
CA VAL A 93 1.06 -15.76 -8.42
C VAL A 93 0.82 -15.46 -6.94
N TYR A 94 -0.07 -16.19 -6.27
CA TYR A 94 -0.30 -16.01 -4.84
C TYR A 94 0.92 -16.38 -4.00
N ALA A 95 1.69 -17.41 -4.37
CA ALA A 95 2.94 -17.74 -3.69
C ALA A 95 3.98 -16.60 -3.83
N TYR A 96 4.11 -16.00 -5.02
CA TYR A 96 4.99 -14.84 -5.22
C TYR A 96 4.47 -13.58 -4.50
N LEU A 97 3.16 -13.36 -4.46
CA LEU A 97 2.56 -12.25 -3.73
C LEU A 97 2.88 -12.39 -2.25
N LEU A 98 2.65 -13.58 -1.70
CA LEU A 98 2.94 -13.90 -0.31
C LEU A 98 4.44 -13.76 0.01
N HIS A 99 5.31 -14.10 -0.93
CA HIS A 99 6.75 -13.82 -0.83
C HIS A 99 7.04 -12.31 -0.77
N ALA A 100 6.40 -11.50 -1.63
CA ALA A 100 6.55 -10.05 -1.62
C ALA A 100 6.00 -9.42 -0.32
N LEU A 101 4.92 -9.99 0.22
CA LEU A 101 4.30 -9.58 1.49
C LEU A 101 5.08 -10.04 2.73
N THR A 102 5.94 -11.06 2.64
CA THR A 102 6.81 -11.52 3.75
C THR A 102 8.20 -10.91 3.72
N LYS A 103 8.74 -10.68 2.53
CA LYS A 103 9.99 -9.93 2.33
C LYS A 103 9.76 -8.43 2.53
N LEU A 104 9.20 -8.11 3.68
CA LEU A 104 9.10 -6.79 4.30
C LEU A 104 10.48 -6.27 4.75
N ASN A 105 11.53 -6.56 3.98
CA ASN A 105 12.88 -6.04 4.14
C ASN A 105 13.35 -5.72 2.71
N PRO A 106 13.44 -4.43 2.33
CA PRO A 106 13.91 -3.30 3.13
C PRO A 106 12.83 -2.47 3.84
N ALA A 107 13.28 -1.46 4.61
CA ALA A 107 12.45 -0.49 5.33
C ALA A 107 11.34 0.13 4.45
N PRO A 108 10.19 0.52 5.03
CA PRO A 108 9.15 1.24 4.31
C PRO A 108 9.70 2.48 3.60
N ILE A 109 9.20 2.75 2.40
CA ILE A 109 9.57 3.90 1.58
C ILE A 109 8.42 4.90 1.49
N GLU A 110 8.74 6.14 1.12
CA GLU A 110 7.74 7.14 0.81
C GLU A 110 6.96 6.76 -0.45
N CYS A 111 5.63 6.67 -0.30
CA CYS A 111 4.71 6.14 -1.30
C CYS A 111 3.94 7.23 -2.04
N ILE A 112 3.87 8.48 -1.57
CA ILE A 112 3.18 9.55 -2.30
C ILE A 112 3.90 9.82 -3.62
N LYS A 113 3.12 9.92 -4.69
CA LYS A 113 3.55 10.35 -6.03
C LYS A 113 3.17 11.81 -6.29
N GLU A 114 1.92 12.16 -6.03
CA GLU A 114 1.38 13.49 -6.30
C GLU A 114 0.25 13.83 -5.32
N ALA A 115 0.11 15.12 -5.03
CA ALA A 115 -1.08 15.65 -4.37
C ALA A 115 -2.25 15.65 -5.37
N PHE A 116 -3.45 15.32 -4.89
CA PHE A 116 -4.61 15.13 -5.76
C PHE A 116 -5.71 16.16 -5.52
N SER A 117 -6.17 16.32 -4.28
CA SER A 117 -7.27 17.22 -3.93
C SER A 117 -7.19 17.63 -2.46
N ALA A 118 -7.64 18.85 -2.16
CA ALA A 118 -7.94 19.29 -0.80
C ALA A 118 -9.41 19.73 -0.73
N SER A 119 -10.10 19.46 0.39
CA SER A 119 -11.49 19.90 0.59
C SER A 119 -11.68 21.41 0.48
N SER A 120 -10.64 22.16 0.87
CA SER A 120 -10.60 23.60 0.67
C SER A 120 -9.14 24.08 0.58
N THR A 121 -8.96 25.30 0.09
CA THR A 121 -7.68 26.02 0.14
C THR A 121 -7.97 27.50 0.33
N ASP A 122 -7.28 28.15 1.27
CA ASP A 122 -7.47 29.58 1.54
C ASP A 122 -6.86 30.46 0.44
N ARG A 123 -5.52 30.53 0.36
CA ARG A 123 -4.84 31.34 -0.67
C ARG A 123 -4.23 30.50 -1.77
N TYR A 124 -5.05 29.98 -2.68
CA TYR A 124 -4.56 29.26 -3.85
C TYR A 124 -3.83 30.20 -4.84
N PRO A 125 -2.69 29.80 -5.43
CA PRO A 125 -1.95 28.53 -5.25
C PRO A 125 -0.88 28.59 -4.15
N ALA A 126 -0.72 29.72 -3.46
CA ALA A 126 0.34 29.94 -2.48
C ALA A 126 0.27 28.98 -1.28
N GLU A 127 -0.93 28.51 -0.92
CA GLU A 127 -1.18 27.60 0.21
C GLU A 127 -1.83 26.29 -0.24
N SER A 128 -1.48 25.84 -1.45
CA SER A 128 -2.00 24.61 -2.05
C SER A 128 -1.42 23.35 -1.40
N ILE A 129 -2.18 22.25 -1.45
CA ILE A 129 -1.77 20.91 -1.00
C ILE A 129 -0.43 20.45 -1.61
N VAL A 130 -0.06 20.92 -2.80
CA VAL A 130 1.23 20.59 -3.42
C VAL A 130 2.43 20.93 -2.53
N HIS A 131 2.30 21.97 -1.70
CA HIS A 131 3.35 22.43 -0.78
C HIS A 131 3.57 21.49 0.41
N THR A 132 2.71 20.47 0.58
CA THR A 132 2.88 19.43 1.59
C THR A 132 3.79 18.28 1.16
N LEU A 133 4.17 18.21 -0.12
CA LEU A 133 4.96 17.11 -0.68
C LEU A 133 6.44 17.20 -0.35
N ASP A 134 6.98 18.41 -0.27
CA ASP A 134 8.39 18.65 0.01
C ASP A 134 8.56 19.15 1.45
N PRO A 135 9.41 18.51 2.26
CA PRO A 135 9.76 19.06 3.57
C PRO A 135 10.51 20.38 3.33
N VAL A 136 10.03 21.46 3.95
CA VAL A 136 10.67 22.78 3.86
C VAL A 136 12.18 22.63 4.05
N VAL A 137 12.95 22.93 3.00
CA VAL A 137 14.41 23.05 3.12
C VAL A 137 14.67 24.22 4.07
N ARG A 138 15.23 23.92 5.25
CA ARG A 138 15.61 24.96 6.22
C ARG A 138 16.50 25.99 5.52
N GLY A 139 16.01 27.21 5.35
CA GLY A 139 16.76 28.33 4.76
C GLY A 139 16.19 28.94 3.48
N VAL A 140 15.11 28.41 2.90
CA VAL A 140 14.41 29.05 1.76
C VAL A 140 13.20 29.84 2.28
N PRO A 141 12.93 31.09 1.84
CA PRO A 141 11.99 32.00 2.50
C PRO A 141 10.53 31.81 2.12
N PHE A 142 10.15 30.66 1.55
CA PHE A 142 8.79 30.43 1.11
C PHE A 142 8.14 29.35 1.95
N TRP A 143 7.10 29.79 2.64
CA TRP A 143 6.24 29.07 3.54
C TRP A 143 5.56 27.90 2.81
N SER A 144 6.22 26.75 2.71
CA SER A 144 5.66 25.55 2.09
C SER A 144 4.67 24.90 3.06
N TYR A 145 3.39 25.24 2.92
CA TYR A 145 2.31 24.61 3.65
C TYR A 145 1.00 24.67 2.84
N TRP A 146 0.07 23.81 3.20
CA TRP A 146 -1.33 23.92 2.81
C TRP A 146 -2.13 24.60 3.91
N SER A 147 -3.12 25.41 3.55
CA SER A 147 -4.07 26.07 4.46
C SER A 147 -5.50 25.82 4.03
N SER A 148 -6.34 25.35 4.96
CA SER A 148 -7.79 25.28 4.77
C SER A 148 -8.42 26.66 4.68
N LYS A 149 -9.62 26.80 4.11
CA LYS A 149 -10.45 28.00 4.34
C LYS A 149 -10.88 28.11 5.81
N GLY A 150 -11.02 29.36 6.27
CA GLY A 150 -11.49 29.66 7.63
C GLY A 150 -12.93 29.21 7.87
N ARG A 151 -13.21 28.67 9.07
CA ARG A 151 -14.54 28.26 9.50
C ARG A 151 -14.86 28.77 10.89
N ASN A 152 -16.13 29.10 11.15
CA ASN A 152 -16.61 29.41 12.51
C ASN A 152 -16.75 28.16 13.37
N ASP A 153 -17.25 27.07 12.78
CA ASP A 153 -17.45 25.80 13.46
C ASP A 153 -16.15 24.97 13.41
N PRO A 154 -15.51 24.71 14.57
CA PRO A 154 -14.27 23.94 14.64
C PRO A 154 -14.50 22.43 14.41
N SER A 155 -15.74 21.94 14.41
CA SER A 155 -16.04 20.53 14.21
C SER A 155 -16.02 20.09 12.74
N ILE A 156 -16.07 21.06 11.80
CA ILE A 156 -16.04 20.78 10.36
C ILE A 156 -14.64 20.29 9.94
N PRO A 157 -14.52 19.04 9.42
CA PRO A 157 -13.24 18.47 9.04
C PRO A 157 -12.68 19.09 7.76
N GLU A 158 -11.41 18.80 7.51
CA GLU A 158 -10.77 18.99 6.20
C GLU A 158 -10.15 17.68 5.72
N THR A 159 -10.02 17.52 4.41
CA THR A 159 -9.50 16.31 3.78
C THR A 159 -8.40 16.65 2.79
N LEU A 160 -7.32 15.87 2.81
CA LEU A 160 -6.23 15.92 1.83
C LEU A 160 -6.12 14.56 1.15
N ILE A 161 -6.22 14.53 -0.17
CA ILE A 161 -6.15 13.31 -0.99
C ILE A 161 -4.82 13.29 -1.75
N TYR A 162 -4.13 12.16 -1.65
CA TYR A 162 -2.86 11.91 -2.31
C TYR A 162 -2.95 10.65 -3.16
N LYS A 163 -2.24 10.67 -4.29
CA LYS A 163 -2.04 9.49 -5.13
C LYS A 163 -0.68 8.88 -4.83
N LEU A 164 -0.65 7.56 -4.73
CA LEU A 164 0.54 6.78 -4.46
C LEU A 164 1.30 6.45 -5.75
N LYS A 165 2.57 6.05 -5.59
CA LYS A 165 3.46 5.58 -6.66
C LYS A 165 2.98 4.28 -7.31
N SER A 166 2.13 3.52 -6.64
CA SER A 166 1.56 2.26 -7.10
C SER A 166 0.09 2.16 -6.69
N ASN A 167 -0.72 1.53 -7.55
CA ASN A 167 -2.10 1.21 -7.22
C ASN A 167 -2.22 0.05 -6.23
N PHE A 168 -1.12 -0.65 -5.96
CA PHE A 168 -1.07 -1.80 -5.08
C PHE A 168 0.09 -1.69 -4.10
N CYS A 169 -0.22 -1.30 -2.86
CA CYS A 169 0.79 -0.93 -1.88
C CYS A 169 0.40 -1.38 -0.47
N VAL A 170 1.36 -1.84 0.33
CA VAL A 170 1.16 -2.11 1.76
C VAL A 170 1.57 -0.88 2.56
N ILE A 171 0.62 -0.19 3.19
CA ILE A 171 0.87 1.01 3.99
C ILE A 171 1.00 0.62 5.46
N SER A 172 2.02 1.14 6.14
CA SER A 172 2.25 0.87 7.56
C SER A 172 2.13 2.10 8.45
N GLU A 173 2.44 3.28 7.91
CA GLU A 173 2.56 4.49 8.71
C GLU A 173 2.32 5.73 7.85
N ILE A 174 1.67 6.74 8.44
CA ILE A 174 1.42 8.03 7.81
C ILE A 174 2.03 9.11 8.71
N GLY A 175 2.81 9.99 8.11
CA GLY A 175 3.39 11.16 8.77
C GLY A 175 2.60 12.42 8.43
N VAL A 176 2.25 13.22 9.42
CA VAL A 176 1.65 14.55 9.22
C VAL A 176 2.34 15.58 10.11
N GLU A 177 2.74 16.71 9.53
CA GLU A 177 3.40 17.81 10.22
C GLU A 177 2.53 19.08 10.16
N PRO A 178 1.97 19.53 11.30
CA PRO A 178 1.25 20.80 11.36
C PRO A 178 2.16 22.01 11.15
N PHE A 179 1.60 23.08 10.61
CA PHE A 179 2.31 24.33 10.36
C PHE A 179 2.19 25.32 11.54
N GLU A 180 3.32 25.97 11.86
CA GLU A 180 3.41 27.07 12.81
C GLU A 180 3.51 28.41 12.09
N ALA A 181 2.61 29.34 12.40
CA ALA A 181 2.72 30.70 11.91
C ALA A 181 3.68 31.51 12.78
N SER A 182 4.99 31.29 12.61
CA SER A 182 6.06 31.94 13.38
C SER A 182 6.07 33.48 13.27
N TYR A 183 5.41 34.03 12.25
CA TYR A 183 5.21 35.44 11.98
C TYR A 183 4.07 36.08 12.78
N GLN A 184 3.19 35.28 13.39
CA GLN A 184 2.08 35.77 14.19
C GLN A 184 2.46 35.79 15.67
N THR A 185 1.92 36.78 16.40
CA THR A 185 2.10 36.88 17.86
C THR A 185 1.64 35.59 18.53
N GLY A 186 2.47 35.03 19.41
CA GLY A 186 2.19 33.78 20.10
C GLY A 186 2.52 32.51 19.31
N ARG A 187 2.99 32.64 18.06
CA ARG A 187 3.43 31.53 17.19
C ARG A 187 2.40 30.36 17.16
N PRO A 188 1.15 30.65 16.76
CA PRO A 188 0.08 29.67 16.77
C PRO A 188 0.37 28.49 15.84
N ILE A 189 -0.02 27.29 16.29
CA ILE A 189 0.06 26.04 15.53
C ILE A 189 -1.33 25.71 15.02
N TYR A 190 -1.51 25.70 13.70
CA TYR A 190 -2.80 25.46 13.06
C TYR A 190 -3.00 23.97 12.80
N SER A 191 -3.12 23.17 13.85
CA SER A 191 -3.29 21.73 13.70
C SER A 191 -4.73 21.26 13.91
N ALA A 192 -4.96 19.97 13.67
CA ALA A 192 -6.18 19.28 14.04
C ALA A 192 -6.08 18.71 15.47
N ARG A 193 -7.21 18.38 16.08
CA ARG A 193 -7.26 17.64 17.35
C ARG A 193 -6.94 16.17 17.14
N SER A 194 -7.36 15.63 16.01
CA SER A 194 -7.14 14.23 15.63
C SER A 194 -7.16 14.05 14.13
N VAL A 195 -6.68 12.89 13.68
CA VAL A 195 -6.60 12.53 12.27
C VAL A 195 -7.12 11.12 12.02
N LYS A 196 -7.65 10.88 10.82
CA LYS A 196 -8.08 9.57 10.34
C LYS A 196 -7.62 9.36 8.91
N PHE A 197 -7.30 8.13 8.55
CA PHE A 197 -6.78 7.79 7.23
C PHE A 197 -7.74 6.85 6.52
N ARG A 198 -7.94 7.09 5.22
CA ARG A 198 -8.71 6.20 4.35
C ARG A 198 -7.86 5.79 3.15
N MET A 199 -8.03 4.57 2.69
CA MET A 199 -7.36 4.04 1.49
C MET A 199 -8.38 3.45 0.53
N GLY A 200 -8.16 3.65 -0.77
CA GLY A 200 -9.14 3.26 -1.77
C GLY A 200 -8.77 3.57 -3.21
N HIS A 201 -9.81 3.61 -4.04
CA HIS A 201 -9.72 3.81 -5.48
C HIS A 201 -10.82 4.76 -5.98
N PRO A 202 -10.64 5.40 -7.16
CA PRO A 202 -11.70 6.17 -7.80
C PRO A 202 -12.93 5.30 -8.15
N LYS A 203 -14.11 5.93 -8.24
CA LYS A 203 -15.38 5.27 -8.63
C LYS A 203 -15.42 4.87 -10.10
N SER A 204 -14.85 5.67 -10.98
CA SER A 204 -14.73 5.38 -12.41
C SER A 204 -13.25 5.35 -12.81
N LYS A 205 -12.95 4.82 -14.00
CA LYS A 205 -11.68 5.12 -14.68
C LYS A 205 -11.67 6.62 -15.00
N MET A 206 -11.44 7.44 -13.99
CA MET A 206 -11.34 8.88 -14.13
C MET A 206 -10.18 9.09 -15.10
N GLU A 207 -10.49 9.43 -16.35
CA GLU A 207 -9.49 10.00 -17.24
C GLU A 207 -9.09 11.33 -16.60
N VAL A 208 -8.08 11.29 -15.74
CA VAL A 208 -7.41 12.47 -15.19
C VAL A 208 -6.60 13.12 -16.31
N LYS A 209 -7.32 13.55 -17.34
CA LYS A 209 -6.91 14.39 -18.46
C LYS A 209 -8.11 15.32 -18.63
N SER A 210 -8.22 16.41 -17.86
CA SER A 210 -7.66 17.66 -18.39
C SER A 210 -7.57 18.83 -17.38
N SER A 211 -7.76 18.64 -16.07
CA SER A 211 -7.58 19.77 -15.14
C SER A 211 -7.18 19.36 -13.72
N LEU A 212 -5.94 18.90 -13.53
CA LEU A 212 -5.36 18.73 -12.18
C LEU A 212 -5.54 20.00 -11.32
N SER A 213 -5.53 21.18 -11.94
CA SER A 213 -5.77 22.47 -11.29
C SER A 213 -7.19 22.67 -10.71
N ILE A 214 -8.21 22.00 -11.27
CA ILE A 214 -9.59 22.05 -10.77
C ILE A 214 -9.74 21.08 -9.59
N LEU A 215 -9.20 19.87 -9.70
CA LEU A 215 -9.27 18.85 -8.65
C LEU A 215 -8.54 19.26 -7.36
N LEU A 216 -7.46 20.04 -7.47
CA LEU A 216 -6.73 20.58 -6.32
C LEU A 216 -7.56 21.56 -5.46
N GLN A 217 -8.68 22.08 -5.97
CA GLN A 217 -9.48 23.13 -5.33
C GLN A 217 -10.90 22.69 -4.92
N GLU A 218 -11.32 21.49 -5.29
CA GLU A 218 -12.67 20.97 -5.01
C GLU A 218 -12.61 19.69 -4.16
N PRO A 219 -13.55 19.51 -3.21
CA PRO A 219 -13.68 18.25 -2.48
C PRO A 219 -13.94 17.12 -3.47
N ALA A 220 -13.02 16.15 -3.52
CA ALA A 220 -13.16 14.99 -4.40
C ALA A 220 -13.50 13.70 -3.64
N ASP A 221 -13.75 13.75 -2.31
CA ASP A 221 -14.02 12.57 -1.47
C ASP A 221 -15.12 11.67 -2.06
N ASP A 222 -16.20 12.28 -2.55
CA ASP A 222 -17.34 11.59 -3.15
C ASP A 222 -17.01 10.89 -4.48
N GLU A 223 -15.86 11.15 -5.10
CA GLU A 223 -15.41 10.48 -6.33
C GLU A 223 -14.66 9.17 -6.05
N PHE A 224 -14.45 8.83 -4.77
CA PHE A 224 -13.70 7.64 -4.35
C PHE A 224 -14.57 6.60 -3.66
N ILE A 225 -14.05 5.38 -3.63
CA ILE A 225 -14.51 4.29 -2.78
C ILE A 225 -13.38 3.96 -1.83
N TRP A 226 -13.62 4.20 -0.55
CA TRP A 226 -12.68 3.89 0.52
C TRP A 226 -12.94 2.48 1.04
N THR A 227 -11.98 1.60 0.83
CA THR A 227 -12.06 0.18 1.23
C THR A 227 -11.47 -0.07 2.61
N TYR A 228 -10.75 0.92 3.15
CA TYR A 228 -10.23 0.91 4.50
C TYR A 228 -10.39 2.30 5.15
N THR A 229 -10.68 2.30 6.44
CA THR A 229 -10.70 3.47 7.31
C THR A 229 -9.99 3.12 8.61
N SER A 230 -8.99 3.92 9.00
CA SER A 230 -8.24 3.72 10.23
C SER A 230 -9.06 4.09 11.48
N PRO A 231 -8.62 3.69 12.69
CA PRO A 231 -9.00 4.38 13.91
C PRO A 231 -8.66 5.87 13.84
N GLU A 232 -9.28 6.65 14.72
CA GLU A 232 -8.90 8.04 14.92
C GLU A 232 -7.65 8.13 15.81
N PHE A 233 -6.68 8.92 15.39
CA PHE A 233 -5.44 9.15 16.13
C PHE A 233 -5.41 10.57 16.69
N PRO A 234 -5.06 10.78 17.97
CA PRO A 234 -4.89 12.11 18.51
C PRO A 234 -3.67 12.80 17.86
N MET A 235 -3.83 14.07 17.51
CA MET A 235 -2.75 14.91 16.96
C MET A 235 -2.28 15.89 18.04
N ALA A 236 -0.97 15.92 18.28
CA ALA A 236 -0.34 16.86 19.19
C ALA A 236 -0.26 18.26 18.55
N GLN A 237 -0.30 19.30 19.40
CA GLN A 237 -0.08 20.69 18.97
C GLN A 237 1.43 20.98 18.87
N GLU A 238 2.12 20.33 17.93
CA GLU A 238 3.58 20.40 17.79
C GLU A 238 3.99 20.55 16.33
N THR A 239 5.09 21.27 16.09
CA THR A 239 5.60 21.67 14.77
C THR A 239 6.60 20.66 14.19
N ARG A 240 6.38 19.38 14.45
CA ARG A 240 7.25 18.29 13.98
C ARG A 240 6.42 17.21 13.33
N MET A 241 7.04 16.45 12.44
CA MET A 241 6.44 15.26 11.86
C MET A 241 5.90 14.32 12.95
N GLN A 242 4.59 14.11 12.95
CA GLN A 242 3.92 13.16 13.82
C GLN A 242 3.65 11.89 13.03
N HIS A 243 4.12 10.77 13.57
CA HIS A 243 4.10 9.47 12.90
C HIS A 243 2.94 8.62 13.43
N PHE A 244 1.96 8.37 12.58
CA PHE A 244 0.76 7.59 12.89
C PHE A 244 0.90 6.18 12.33
N LYS A 245 1.26 5.23 13.20
CA LYS A 245 1.36 3.82 12.85
C LYS A 245 -0.02 3.19 12.81
N LEU A 246 -0.32 2.49 11.71
CA LEU A 246 -1.55 1.72 11.60
C LEU A 246 -1.46 0.50 12.54
N PRO A 247 -2.59 0.05 13.13
CA PRO A 247 -2.59 -1.11 14.03
C PRO A 247 -2.00 -2.37 13.38
N GLU A 248 -2.31 -2.54 12.09
CA GLU A 248 -1.75 -3.56 11.21
C GLU A 248 -1.44 -2.91 9.86
N PRO A 249 -0.44 -3.42 9.10
CA PRO A 249 -0.21 -2.97 7.73
C PRO A 249 -1.44 -3.17 6.86
N VAL A 250 -1.76 -2.19 6.02
CA VAL A 250 -2.98 -2.17 5.22
C VAL A 250 -2.63 -2.31 3.74
N LEU A 251 -3.28 -3.25 3.05
CA LEU A 251 -3.18 -3.37 1.61
C LEU A 251 -4.08 -2.34 0.93
N CYS A 252 -3.47 -1.27 0.43
CA CYS A 252 -4.13 -0.23 -0.36
C CYS A 252 -4.31 -0.69 -1.80
N ILE A 253 -5.58 -0.85 -2.21
CA ILE A 253 -6.00 -1.18 -3.59
C ILE A 253 -6.56 0.08 -4.23
N GLY A 254 -5.96 0.52 -5.33
CA GLY A 254 -6.32 1.75 -6.05
C GLY A 254 -5.29 2.86 -6.00
N GLY A 255 -4.41 2.83 -5.00
CA GLY A 255 -3.31 3.78 -4.88
C GLY A 255 -3.71 5.19 -4.44
N TYR A 256 -4.79 5.35 -3.66
CA TYR A 256 -5.15 6.66 -3.08
C TYR A 256 -5.27 6.59 -1.57
N VAL A 257 -4.83 7.67 -0.92
CA VAL A 257 -4.94 7.88 0.53
C VAL A 257 -5.62 9.22 0.77
N LEU A 258 -6.62 9.22 1.65
CA LEU A 258 -7.24 10.43 2.18
C LEU A 258 -6.83 10.60 3.65
N ILE A 259 -6.42 11.81 4.01
CA ILE A 259 -6.16 12.25 5.38
C ILE A 259 -7.31 13.16 5.79
N GLU A 260 -8.08 12.73 6.78
CA GLU A 260 -9.19 13.47 7.38
C GLU A 260 -8.69 14.14 8.67
N LEU A 261 -8.68 15.46 8.67
CA LEU A 261 -8.20 16.34 9.75
C LEU A 261 -9.42 16.79 10.57
N LEU A 262 -9.49 16.33 11.83
CA LEU A 262 -10.69 16.43 12.67
C LEU A 262 -10.48 17.40 13.83
N GLY A 263 -11.43 18.33 14.00
CA GLY A 263 -11.43 19.28 15.11
C GLY A 263 -10.35 20.36 14.97
N ARG A 264 -10.74 21.56 14.53
CA ARG A 264 -9.83 22.70 14.43
C ARG A 264 -9.50 23.23 15.82
N VAL A 265 -8.24 23.57 16.06
CA VAL A 265 -7.79 24.02 17.38
C VAL A 265 -7.55 25.52 17.45
N GLN A 266 -7.06 26.12 16.37
CA GLN A 266 -6.54 27.47 16.39
C GLN A 266 -7.35 28.43 15.53
N THR A 267 -7.64 29.62 16.06
CA THR A 267 -8.23 30.73 15.32
C THR A 267 -7.17 31.70 14.80
N GLN A 268 -7.41 32.29 13.64
CA GLN A 268 -6.58 33.37 13.11
C GLN A 268 -7.03 34.71 13.67
N ALA A 269 -6.08 35.56 14.07
CA ALA A 269 -6.38 36.83 14.75
C ALA A 269 -7.04 37.88 13.85
N SER A 270 -6.86 37.80 12.52
CA SER A 270 -7.39 38.79 11.56
C SER A 270 -8.90 38.71 11.38
N ASP A 271 -9.48 37.52 11.48
CA ASP A 271 -10.91 37.27 11.20
C ASP A 271 -11.62 36.44 12.29
N GLY A 272 -10.88 35.89 13.26
CA GLY A 272 -11.43 35.06 14.32
C GLY A 272 -11.89 33.67 13.88
N LEU A 273 -11.56 33.24 12.65
CA LEU A 273 -11.98 31.95 12.11
C LEU A 273 -10.96 30.85 12.42
N TYR A 274 -11.42 29.60 12.46
CA TYR A 274 -10.59 28.43 12.66
C TYR A 274 -9.98 27.92 11.36
N TYR A 275 -8.67 27.64 11.39
CA TYR A 275 -7.88 27.15 10.26
C TYR A 275 -7.12 25.87 10.64
N ILE A 276 -6.85 25.03 9.64
CA ILE A 276 -5.88 23.94 9.71
C ILE A 276 -4.82 24.19 8.63
N CYS A 277 -3.56 24.10 9.01
CA CYS A 277 -2.43 24.25 8.12
C CYS A 277 -1.46 23.08 8.29
N ILE A 278 -1.07 22.45 7.18
CA ILE A 278 -0.18 21.29 7.15
C ILE A 278 1.07 21.65 6.36
N SER A 279 2.24 21.48 6.97
CA SER A 279 3.53 21.72 6.33
C SER A 279 3.98 20.54 5.48
N HIS A 280 3.81 19.32 5.97
CA HIS A 280 4.35 18.15 5.28
C HIS A 280 3.54 16.89 5.57
N VAL A 281 3.43 16.04 4.55
CA VAL A 281 2.77 14.73 4.64
C VAL A 281 3.70 13.66 4.06
N LYS A 282 3.71 12.49 4.71
CA LYS A 282 4.42 11.28 4.27
C LYS A 282 3.51 10.07 4.35
N VAL A 283 3.57 9.17 3.38
CA VAL A 283 2.92 7.85 3.46
C VAL A 283 4.01 6.80 3.32
N LEU A 284 4.29 6.11 4.42
CA LEU A 284 5.32 5.08 4.46
C LEU A 284 4.71 3.70 4.27
N GLY A 285 5.23 2.99 3.28
CA GLY A 285 4.73 1.69 2.90
C GLY A 285 5.65 0.96 1.93
N ARG A 286 5.10 -0.05 1.26
CA ARG A 286 5.79 -0.89 0.29
C ARG A 286 4.94 -1.06 -0.96
N PRO A 287 5.27 -0.34 -2.04
CA PRO A 287 4.69 -0.59 -3.35
C PRO A 287 5.03 -2.01 -3.80
N LEU A 288 4.02 -2.75 -4.27
CA LEU A 288 4.20 -4.08 -4.84
C LEU A 288 4.55 -4.02 -6.34
N SER A 289 4.41 -2.84 -6.96
CA SER A 289 5.00 -2.55 -8.27
C SER A 289 6.52 -2.64 -8.25
N PRO A 290 7.17 -2.94 -9.40
CA PRO A 290 6.56 -3.28 -10.70
C PRO A 290 6.06 -4.73 -10.82
N ALA A 291 6.26 -5.58 -9.81
CA ALA A 291 5.95 -7.01 -9.90
C ALA A 291 4.45 -7.31 -9.86
N PHE A 292 3.69 -6.49 -9.14
CA PHE A 292 2.25 -6.60 -9.02
C PHE A 292 1.58 -5.26 -9.28
N ASP A 293 0.43 -5.31 -9.91
CA ASP A 293 -0.51 -4.20 -10.03
C ASP A 293 -1.95 -4.70 -9.92
N VAL A 294 -2.90 -3.78 -9.84
CA VAL A 294 -4.32 -4.09 -9.74
C VAL A 294 -5.14 -3.26 -10.71
N GLU A 295 -6.14 -3.88 -11.32
CA GLU A 295 -7.16 -3.19 -12.11
C GLU A 295 -8.52 -3.38 -11.45
N VAL A 296 -9.11 -2.29 -10.97
CA VAL A 296 -10.47 -2.31 -10.41
C VAL A 296 -11.48 -2.53 -11.53
N ILE A 297 -12.40 -3.47 -11.31
CA ILE A 297 -13.43 -3.84 -12.28
C ILE A 297 -14.67 -2.97 -12.05
N GLU A 298 -15.25 -2.45 -13.13
CA GLU A 298 -16.51 -1.71 -13.03
C GLU A 298 -17.73 -2.66 -12.86
N PRO A 299 -18.71 -2.30 -12.01
CA PRO A 299 -18.75 -1.10 -11.19
C PRO A 299 -17.83 -1.23 -9.98
N SER A 300 -17.04 -0.19 -9.73
CA SER A 300 -16.03 -0.14 -8.67
C SER A 300 -16.62 -0.37 -7.27
N SER A 301 -17.93 -0.12 -7.10
CA SER A 301 -18.68 -0.40 -5.86
C SER A 301 -18.68 -1.87 -5.45
N SER A 302 -18.44 -2.79 -6.38
CA SER A 302 -18.31 -4.21 -6.06
C SER A 302 -17.04 -4.56 -5.28
N GLY A 303 -16.05 -3.65 -5.25
CA GLY A 303 -14.73 -3.88 -4.65
C GLY A 303 -13.91 -4.95 -5.37
N LYS A 304 -14.38 -5.47 -6.51
CA LYS A 304 -13.75 -6.52 -7.30
C LYS A 304 -12.64 -5.98 -8.16
N PHE A 305 -11.55 -6.73 -8.26
CA PHE A 305 -10.40 -6.31 -9.06
C PHE A 305 -9.66 -7.51 -9.68
N VAL A 306 -8.84 -7.21 -10.67
CA VAL A 306 -7.89 -8.13 -11.30
C VAL A 306 -6.54 -7.97 -10.65
N LEU A 307 -5.92 -9.07 -10.25
CA LEU A 307 -4.53 -9.08 -9.80
C LEU A 307 -3.62 -9.31 -11.00
N GLN A 308 -2.76 -8.35 -11.28
CA GLN A 308 -1.81 -8.43 -12.40
C GLN A 308 -0.43 -8.79 -11.88
N TYR A 309 0.22 -9.77 -12.50
CA TYR A 309 1.55 -10.25 -12.14
C TYR A 309 2.53 -10.10 -13.30
N PHE A 310 3.67 -9.47 -13.02
CA PHE A 310 4.74 -9.20 -13.99
C PHE A 310 6.06 -9.83 -13.49
N PRO A 311 6.35 -11.09 -13.86
CA PRO A 311 7.47 -11.85 -13.31
C PRO A 311 8.84 -11.27 -13.64
N ASP A 312 9.02 -10.70 -14.84
CA ASP A 312 10.32 -10.19 -15.29
C ASP A 312 10.82 -9.04 -14.39
N ALA A 313 9.89 -8.27 -13.84
CA ALA A 313 10.18 -7.16 -12.96
C ALA A 313 10.62 -7.58 -11.54
N LEU A 314 10.41 -8.85 -11.16
CA LEU A 314 11.00 -9.42 -9.94
C LEU A 314 12.46 -9.83 -10.15
N GLN A 315 12.83 -10.20 -11.37
CA GLN A 315 14.16 -10.70 -11.71
C GLN A 315 15.18 -9.57 -11.79
N GLU A 316 14.78 -8.40 -12.30
CA GLU A 316 15.58 -7.17 -12.28
C GLU A 316 15.91 -6.69 -10.85
N ARG A 317 14.96 -6.80 -9.90
CA ARG A 317 15.24 -6.48 -8.50
C ARG A 317 16.31 -7.39 -7.89
N ARG A 318 16.31 -8.69 -8.20
CA ARG A 318 17.35 -9.62 -7.72
C ARG A 318 18.74 -9.25 -8.23
N LEU A 319 18.86 -8.73 -9.45
CA LEU A 319 20.14 -8.29 -10.03
C LEU A 319 20.63 -6.97 -9.41
N GLN A 320 19.74 -5.99 -9.20
CA GLN A 320 20.09 -4.72 -8.55
C GLN A 320 20.56 -4.91 -7.09
N PHE A 321 19.98 -5.85 -6.34
CA PHE A 321 20.45 -6.14 -4.98
C PHE A 321 21.81 -6.86 -4.93
N HIS A 322 22.22 -7.56 -6.00
CA HIS A 322 23.56 -8.15 -6.10
C HIS A 322 24.63 -7.11 -6.46
N GLU A 323 24.31 -6.12 -7.30
CA GLU A 323 25.23 -5.03 -7.62
C GLU A 323 25.50 -4.12 -6.40
N ILE A 324 24.53 -3.94 -5.50
CA ILE A 324 24.71 -3.13 -4.28
C ILE A 324 25.52 -3.86 -3.19
N GLN A 325 25.71 -5.19 -3.30
CA GLN A 325 26.47 -6.01 -2.33
C GLN A 325 27.90 -6.37 -2.79
N SER A 326 28.39 -5.83 -3.91
CA SER A 326 29.76 -6.04 -4.37
C SER A 326 30.62 -4.77 -4.21
N PRO A 327 31.37 -4.60 -3.11
CA PRO A 327 32.39 -3.57 -3.02
C PRO A 327 33.79 -4.18 -3.05
N PHE A 328 34.18 -4.93 -4.08
CA PHE A 328 35.60 -5.20 -4.37
C PHE A 328 35.78 -5.45 -5.87
N SER A 329 36.03 -4.38 -6.61
CA SER A 329 36.70 -4.46 -7.91
C SER A 329 38.21 -4.45 -7.68
N ASP A 330 38.87 -5.44 -8.24
CA ASP A 330 40.31 -5.70 -8.28
C ASP A 330 41.20 -4.45 -8.39
N GLU A 331 41.94 -4.15 -7.32
CA GLU A 331 43.26 -3.50 -7.45
C GLU A 331 44.32 -4.61 -7.50
N GLN A 332 44.67 -5.01 -8.72
CA GLN A 332 45.86 -5.81 -8.97
C GLN A 332 47.11 -4.95 -8.78
N TYR A 333 47.92 -5.36 -7.81
CA TYR A 333 49.34 -5.07 -7.72
C TYR A 333 50.04 -5.38 -9.05
N GLY A 334 50.73 -4.38 -9.60
CA GLY A 334 51.78 -4.56 -10.60
C GLY A 334 53.12 -4.17 -10.00
N PHE A 335 53.94 -5.18 -9.68
CA PHE A 335 55.39 -5.03 -9.60
C PHE A 335 55.93 -4.97 -11.03
N ASP A 336 56.62 -3.87 -11.36
CA ASP A 336 57.99 -3.85 -11.89
C ASP A 336 58.52 -2.41 -11.90
#